data_AF-A0A816GZ63-F1
#
_entry.id   AF-A0A816GZ63-F1
#
_cell.length_a   1.000
_cell.length_b   1.000
_cell.length_c   1.000
_cell.angle_alpha   90.00
_cell.angle_beta   90.00
_cell.angle_gamma   90.00
#
_symmetry.space_group_name_H-M   'P 1'
#
loop_
_entity.id
_entity.type
_entity.pdbx_description
1 polymer ?
#
loop_
_entity_poly.entity_id
_entity_poly.type
_entity_poly.pdbx_seq_one_letter_code
_entity_poly.pdbx_strand_id
1 'polypeptide(L)'
;MTRNGQAFLARLDEEEKVIKAKADTYSKLLQTDDNRLTDDIRSDINAAIGEVNLLLKGKLKQFRGLCQANVSKSTTPAGEPTPLDSDLEGFWDITYPLIDKVMVKFSKLDALNNRPRIIDDRFKQLQPHQNKSKVSSSKPANDDLKKLIQERRKAAANAANQNDDVEIFVGPK
;
A
#
# COMPACT_ATOMS: atom_id res chain seq x y z
N MET A 1 7.79 -4.16 32.77
CA MET A 1 6.72 -4.47 31.79
C MET A 1 7.15 -5.72 31.03
N THR A 2 6.34 -6.78 31.01
CA THR A 2 6.70 -8.04 30.35
C THR A 2 6.78 -7.83 28.84
N ARG A 3 7.82 -8.35 28.17
CA ARG A 3 8.05 -8.22 26.72
C ARG A 3 7.87 -9.56 26.00
N ASN A 4 6.73 -10.18 26.19
CA ASN A 4 6.37 -11.44 25.55
C ASN A 4 5.32 -11.22 24.45
N GLY A 5 5.00 -12.28 23.69
CA GLY A 5 4.05 -12.19 22.58
C GLY A 5 2.69 -11.60 22.95
N GLN A 6 2.16 -11.94 24.14
CA GLN A 6 0.87 -11.41 24.58
C GLN A 6 0.92 -9.89 24.84
N ALA A 7 1.99 -9.41 25.48
CA ALA A 7 2.17 -7.98 25.74
C ALA A 7 2.35 -7.19 24.42
N PHE A 8 3.10 -7.75 23.46
CA PHE A 8 3.27 -7.12 22.16
C PHE A 8 2.00 -7.13 21.31
N LEU A 9 1.16 -8.17 21.39
CA LEU A 9 -0.15 -8.18 20.73
C LEU A 9 -1.05 -7.05 21.26
N ALA A 10 -1.15 -6.90 22.58
CA ALA A 10 -1.95 -5.84 23.18
C ALA A 10 -1.45 -4.44 22.78
N ARG A 11 -0.13 -4.25 22.76
CA ARG A 11 0.48 -3.00 22.28
C ARG A 11 0.20 -2.76 20.80
N LEU A 12 0.38 -3.79 19.97
CA LEU A 12 0.13 -3.70 18.52
C LEU A 12 -1.34 -3.36 18.22
N ASP A 13 -2.29 -3.93 18.95
CA ASP A 13 -3.71 -3.62 18.81
C ASP A 13 -4.00 -2.13 19.07
N GLU A 14 -3.42 -1.55 20.12
CA GLU A 14 -3.61 -0.12 20.43
C GLU A 14 -2.97 0.78 19.36
N GLU A 15 -1.75 0.47 18.93
CA GLU A 15 -1.07 1.25 17.89
C GLU A 15 -1.80 1.15 16.54
N GLU A 16 -2.25 -0.05 16.14
CA GLU A 16 -3.08 -0.24 14.95
C GLU A 16 -4.38 0.57 15.02
N LYS A 17 -5.03 0.59 16.19
CA LYS A 17 -6.26 1.35 16.41
C LYS A 17 -6.02 2.85 16.27
N VAL A 18 -4.95 3.37 16.87
CA VAL A 18 -4.58 4.79 16.79
C VAL A 18 -4.30 5.21 15.34
N ILE A 19 -3.46 4.48 14.61
CA ILE A 19 -3.11 4.86 13.23
C ILE A 19 -4.29 4.72 12.27
N LYS A 20 -5.14 3.69 12.45
CA LYS A 20 -6.37 3.52 11.65
C LYS A 20 -7.34 4.66 11.89
N ALA A 21 -7.60 4.98 13.16
CA ALA A 21 -8.50 6.07 13.52
C ALA A 21 -8.02 7.40 12.92
N LYS A 22 -6.71 7.67 12.95
CA LYS A 22 -6.14 8.88 12.35
C LYS A 22 -6.31 8.90 10.83
N ALA A 23 -6.03 7.80 10.14
CA ALA A 23 -6.25 7.69 8.70
C ALA A 23 -7.73 7.88 8.33
N ASP A 24 -8.65 7.32 9.11
CA ASP A 24 -10.09 7.44 8.90
C ASP A 24 -10.59 8.88 9.08
N THR A 25 -10.06 9.61 10.07
CA THR A 25 -10.34 11.04 10.24
C THR A 25 -9.98 11.83 8.98
N TYR A 26 -8.80 11.58 8.42
CA TYR A 26 -8.32 12.25 7.23
C TYR A 26 -9.05 11.81 5.95
N SER A 27 -9.45 10.53 5.86
CA SER A 27 -10.29 10.04 4.78
C SER A 27 -11.65 10.77 4.74
N LYS A 28 -12.27 10.97 5.92
CA LYS A 28 -13.51 11.77 6.04
C LYS A 28 -13.29 13.24 5.70
N LEU A 29 -12.13 13.80 6.08
CA LEU A 29 -11.77 15.17 5.74
C LEU A 29 -11.73 15.37 4.21
N LEU A 30 -11.13 14.44 3.47
CA LEU A 30 -11.08 14.49 2.00
C LEU A 30 -12.47 14.47 1.34
N GLN A 31 -13.45 13.83 1.99
CA GLN A 31 -14.84 13.73 1.49
C GLN A 31 -15.69 14.96 1.80
N THR A 32 -15.39 15.68 2.87
CA THR A 32 -16.27 16.73 3.42
C THR A 32 -15.76 18.16 3.17
N ASP A 33 -14.46 18.35 3.02
CA ASP A 33 -13.82 19.68 2.94
C ASP A 33 -13.23 19.98 1.55
N ASP A 34 -14.03 19.77 0.49
CA ASP A 34 -13.54 19.80 -0.90
C ASP A 34 -12.93 21.15 -1.30
N ASN A 35 -13.51 22.25 -0.80
CA ASN A 35 -13.04 23.62 -1.05
C ASN A 35 -12.02 24.12 -0.02
N ARG A 36 -11.77 23.38 1.08
CA ARG A 36 -10.86 23.80 2.18
C ARG A 36 -9.45 23.25 2.04
N LEU A 37 -9.25 22.18 1.29
CA LEU A 37 -7.94 21.58 1.06
C LEU A 37 -7.37 21.98 -0.32
N THR A 38 -6.09 22.35 -0.38
CA THR A 38 -5.39 22.50 -1.66
C THR A 38 -5.03 21.13 -2.23
N ASP A 39 -4.81 21.04 -3.54
CA ASP A 39 -4.43 19.78 -4.20
C ASP A 39 -3.18 19.15 -3.59
N ASP A 40 -2.19 19.96 -3.21
CA ASP A 40 -0.98 19.51 -2.53
C ASP A 40 -1.31 18.83 -1.18
N ILE A 41 -2.17 19.45 -0.36
CA ILE A 41 -2.58 18.89 0.94
C ILE A 41 -3.36 17.59 0.73
N ARG A 42 -4.22 17.53 -0.28
CA ARG A 42 -4.97 16.29 -0.60
C ARG A 42 -4.02 15.17 -1.03
N SER A 43 -3.02 15.49 -1.84
CA SER A 43 -1.99 14.54 -2.28
C SER A 43 -1.23 13.99 -1.07
N ASP A 44 -0.80 14.86 -0.15
CA ASP A 44 -0.10 14.47 1.07
C ASP A 44 -0.97 13.60 1.99
N ILE A 45 -2.26 13.92 2.13
CA ILE A 45 -3.20 13.10 2.91
C ILE A 45 -3.34 11.71 2.28
N ASN A 46 -3.55 11.64 0.96
CA ASN A 46 -3.67 10.36 0.26
C ASN A 46 -2.40 9.52 0.39
N ALA A 47 -1.23 10.15 0.29
CA ALA A 47 0.06 9.47 0.49
C ALA A 47 0.18 8.93 1.92
N ALA A 48 -0.18 9.72 2.95
CA ALA A 48 -0.14 9.29 4.34
C ALA A 48 -1.10 8.11 4.62
N ILE A 49 -2.33 8.16 4.11
CA ILE A 49 -3.31 7.06 4.20
C ILE A 49 -2.77 5.80 3.49
N GLY A 50 -2.14 5.97 2.32
CA GLY A 50 -1.47 4.89 1.60
C GLY A 50 -0.38 4.23 2.43
N GLU A 51 0.47 5.01 3.09
CA GLU A 51 1.52 4.50 3.97
C GLU A 51 0.97 3.73 5.18
N VAL A 52 -0.10 4.22 5.82
CA VAL A 52 -0.80 3.47 6.88
C VAL A 52 -1.27 2.11 6.37
N ASN A 53 -1.91 2.09 5.19
CA ASN A 53 -2.44 0.86 4.61
C ASN A 53 -1.33 -0.17 4.29
N LEU A 54 -0.19 0.30 3.78
CA LEU A 54 0.98 -0.55 3.53
C LEU A 54 1.58 -1.07 4.85
N LEU A 55 1.68 -0.21 5.87
CA LEU A 55 2.21 -0.59 7.18
C LEU A 55 1.33 -1.68 7.85
N LEU A 56 0.01 -1.51 7.81
CA LEU A 56 -0.98 -2.45 8.33
C LEU A 56 -0.92 -3.81 7.62
N LYS A 57 -0.94 -3.79 6.27
CA LYS A 57 -0.97 -5.03 5.46
C LYS A 57 0.40 -5.71 5.35
N GLY A 58 1.47 -4.98 5.66
CA GLY A 58 2.86 -5.44 5.62
C GLY A 58 3.42 -5.71 7.01
N LYS A 59 4.23 -4.77 7.51
CA LYS A 59 5.07 -4.97 8.70
C LYS A 59 4.27 -5.34 9.96
N LEU A 60 3.13 -4.69 10.19
CA LEU A 60 2.31 -4.95 11.38
C LEU A 60 1.64 -6.33 11.31
N LYS A 61 1.13 -6.74 10.15
CA LYS A 61 0.63 -8.10 9.93
C LYS A 61 1.71 -9.16 10.18
N GLN A 62 2.93 -8.93 9.71
CA GLN A 62 4.06 -9.83 9.96
C GLN A 62 4.38 -9.90 11.46
N PHE A 63 4.46 -8.75 12.15
CA PHE A 63 4.74 -8.73 13.58
C PHE A 63 3.67 -9.47 14.40
N ARG A 64 2.38 -9.29 14.05
CA ARG A 64 1.28 -10.01 14.69
C ARG A 64 1.48 -11.53 14.58
N GLY A 65 1.84 -12.02 13.40
CA GLY A 65 2.10 -13.44 13.17
C GLY A 65 3.23 -13.98 14.06
N LEU A 66 4.32 -13.22 14.21
CA LEU A 66 5.42 -13.59 15.11
C LEU A 66 4.97 -13.64 16.57
N CYS A 67 4.17 -12.66 17.01
CA CYS A 67 3.66 -12.62 18.38
C CYS A 67 2.70 -13.80 18.64
N GLN A 68 1.83 -14.14 17.69
CA GLN A 68 0.92 -15.29 17.80
C GLN A 68 1.69 -16.61 17.87
N ALA A 69 2.71 -16.79 17.02
CA ALA A 69 3.58 -17.97 17.09
C ALA A 69 4.31 -18.06 18.44
N ASN A 70 4.75 -16.92 18.98
CA ASN A 70 5.38 -16.85 20.30
C ASN A 70 4.41 -17.23 21.44
N VAL A 71 3.14 -16.83 21.37
CA VAL A 71 2.13 -17.21 22.37
C VAL A 71 1.77 -18.70 22.28
N SER A 72 1.72 -19.25 21.07
CA SER A 72 1.36 -20.66 20.84
C SER A 72 2.51 -21.66 21.08
N LYS A 73 3.66 -21.22 21.61
CA LYS A 73 4.84 -22.05 21.91
C LYS A 73 4.52 -23.38 22.61
N SER A 74 3.56 -23.39 23.54
CA SER A 74 3.19 -24.59 24.31
C SER A 74 2.45 -25.64 23.47
N THR A 75 1.90 -25.26 22.32
CA THR A 75 1.11 -26.12 21.44
C THR A 75 1.90 -26.50 20.18
N THR A 76 3.04 -25.85 19.93
CA THR A 76 3.94 -26.16 18.83
C THR A 76 4.73 -27.44 19.12
N PRO A 77 4.86 -28.38 18.15
CA PRO A 77 5.68 -29.57 18.31
C PRO A 77 7.13 -29.25 18.68
N ALA A 78 7.73 -30.09 19.52
CA ALA A 78 9.12 -29.93 19.93
C ALA A 78 10.05 -30.01 18.71
N GLY A 79 10.92 -29.00 18.55
CA GLY A 79 11.89 -28.93 17.46
C GLY A 79 11.52 -27.94 16.34
N GLU A 80 10.32 -27.38 16.32
CA GLU A 80 10.00 -26.30 15.38
C GLU A 80 10.56 -24.94 15.85
N PRO A 81 11.18 -24.14 14.95
CA PRO A 81 11.68 -22.82 15.28
C PRO A 81 10.53 -21.91 15.72
N THR A 82 10.54 -21.46 16.97
CA THR A 82 9.52 -20.55 17.48
C THR A 82 10.15 -19.24 17.92
N PRO A 83 9.58 -18.07 17.56
CA PRO A 83 10.18 -16.77 17.89
C PRO A 83 10.37 -16.60 19.39
N LEU A 84 11.58 -16.20 19.80
CA LEU A 84 11.92 -15.84 21.17
C LEU A 84 11.41 -14.44 21.51
N ASP A 85 11.33 -14.12 22.79
CA ASP A 85 10.91 -12.79 23.25
C ASP A 85 11.91 -11.71 22.77
N SER A 86 13.19 -12.06 22.66
CA SER A 86 14.23 -11.21 22.05
C SER A 86 13.99 -10.93 20.56
N ASP A 87 13.47 -11.92 19.83
CA ASP A 87 13.16 -11.75 18.41
C ASP A 87 11.99 -10.77 18.23
N LEU A 88 11.01 -10.84 19.13
CA LEU A 88 9.90 -9.89 19.15
C LEU A 88 10.36 -8.49 19.51
N GLU A 89 11.24 -8.34 20.49
CA GLU A 89 11.81 -7.04 20.86
C GLU A 89 12.57 -6.42 19.68
N GLY A 90 13.47 -7.18 19.04
CA GLY A 90 14.20 -6.71 17.87
C GLY A 90 13.28 -6.36 16.69
N PHE A 91 12.20 -7.13 16.46
CA PHE A 91 11.22 -6.79 15.44
C PHE A 91 10.41 -5.54 15.81
N TRP A 92 10.13 -5.33 17.10
CA TRP A 92 9.44 -4.14 17.57
C TRP A 92 10.28 -2.88 17.39
N ASP A 93 11.57 -2.93 17.70
CA ASP A 93 12.50 -1.80 17.57
C ASP A 93 12.62 -1.28 16.13
N ILE A 94 12.39 -2.14 15.15
CA ILE A 94 12.32 -1.74 13.73
C ILE A 94 10.91 -1.37 13.28
N THR A 95 9.87 -1.87 13.95
CA THR A 95 8.47 -1.66 13.55
C THR A 95 7.90 -0.36 14.11
N TYR A 96 8.16 -0.08 15.39
CA TYR A 96 7.66 1.12 16.05
C TYR A 96 8.11 2.42 15.38
N PRO A 97 9.37 2.58 14.94
CA PRO A 97 9.78 3.78 14.19
C PRO A 97 8.99 4.00 12.89
N LEU A 98 8.47 2.94 12.27
CA LEU A 98 7.62 3.07 11.08
C LEU A 98 6.23 3.62 11.44
N ILE A 99 5.68 3.18 12.58
CA ILE A 99 4.43 3.71 13.14
C ILE A 99 4.61 5.19 13.48
N ASP A 100 5.67 5.52 14.23
CA ASP A 100 5.99 6.89 14.65
C ASP A 100 6.18 7.82 13.43
N LYS A 101 6.94 7.38 12.43
CA LYS A 101 7.15 8.15 11.19
C LYS A 101 5.82 8.54 10.51
N VAL A 102 4.86 7.61 10.44
CA VAL A 102 3.56 7.88 9.82
C VAL A 102 2.73 8.81 10.72
N MET A 103 2.78 8.65 12.04
CA MET A 103 2.10 9.56 12.97
C MET A 103 2.65 10.99 12.89
N VAL A 104 3.97 11.16 12.78
CA VAL A 104 4.61 12.46 12.56
C VAL A 104 4.11 13.12 11.27
N LYS A 105 3.86 12.34 10.19
CA LYS A 105 3.25 12.89 8.97
C LYS A 105 1.86 13.45 9.23
N PHE A 106 1.03 12.75 9.99
CA PHE A 106 -0.28 13.25 10.37
C PHE A 106 -0.22 14.47 11.29
N SER A 107 0.75 14.55 12.21
CA SER A 107 0.94 15.76 13.03
C SER A 107 1.31 16.98 12.18
N LYS A 108 2.10 16.80 11.12
CA LYS A 108 2.39 17.88 10.16
C LYS A 108 1.12 18.31 9.41
N LEU A 109 0.30 17.36 8.99
CA LEU A 109 -0.99 17.65 8.35
C LEU A 109 -1.94 18.39 9.29
N ASP A 110 -1.97 18.04 10.58
CA ASP A 110 -2.80 18.74 11.58
C ASP A 110 -2.38 20.21 11.68
N ALA A 111 -1.07 20.47 11.70
CA ALA A 111 -0.52 21.82 11.76
C ALA A 111 -0.84 22.63 10.49
N LEU A 112 -0.91 22.00 9.32
CA LEU A 112 -1.28 22.67 8.07
C LEU A 112 -2.78 22.96 7.98
N ASN A 113 -3.63 22.02 8.41
CA ASN A 113 -5.09 22.19 8.42
C ASN A 113 -5.55 23.28 9.41
N ASN A 114 -4.81 23.50 10.50
CA ASN A 114 -5.14 24.49 11.53
C ASN A 114 -4.62 25.92 11.25
N ARG A 115 -3.93 26.17 10.14
CA ARG A 115 -3.47 27.53 9.79
C ARG A 115 -4.63 28.35 9.18
N PRO A 116 -4.86 29.60 9.62
CA PRO A 116 -5.77 30.50 8.93
C PRO A 116 -5.26 30.71 7.50
N ARG A 117 -6.14 30.55 6.51
CA ARG A 117 -5.81 30.75 5.10
C ARG A 117 -5.41 32.20 4.88
N ILE A 118 -4.11 32.48 4.87
CA ILE A 118 -3.63 33.59 4.04
C ILE A 118 -3.71 33.04 2.63
N ILE A 119 -4.84 33.31 1.97
CA ILE A 119 -4.94 33.19 0.52
C ILE A 119 -3.97 34.24 -0.01
N ASP A 120 -2.70 33.88 -0.16
CA ASP A 120 -1.78 34.71 -0.90
C ASP A 120 -2.07 34.45 -2.38
N ASP A 121 -3.05 35.19 -2.90
CA ASP A 121 -3.38 35.27 -4.34
C ASP A 121 -2.16 35.66 -5.20
N ARG A 122 -1.00 35.97 -4.62
CA ARG A 122 0.24 36.32 -5.32
C ARG A 122 1.04 35.13 -5.87
N PHE A 123 0.65 33.87 -5.61
CA PHE A 123 1.31 32.72 -6.24
C PHE A 123 0.70 32.29 -7.58
N LYS A 124 -0.39 32.92 -8.04
CA LYS A 124 -0.91 32.72 -9.42
C LYS A 124 -0.14 33.49 -10.50
N GLN A 125 0.88 34.27 -10.15
CA GLN A 125 1.53 35.19 -11.11
C GLN A 125 3.07 35.07 -11.21
N LEU A 126 3.66 33.93 -10.85
CA LEU A 126 5.07 33.63 -11.13
C LEU A 126 5.25 32.22 -11.71
N GLN A 127 4.64 31.97 -12.86
CA GLN A 127 5.26 31.08 -13.84
C GLN A 127 5.64 31.90 -15.07
N PRO A 128 6.94 32.17 -15.31
CA PRO A 128 7.37 32.77 -16.55
C PRO A 128 7.15 31.80 -17.71
N HIS A 129 6.63 32.38 -18.77
CA HIS A 129 6.24 31.77 -20.02
C HIS A 129 7.42 31.05 -20.69
N GLN A 130 7.33 29.75 -20.91
CA GLN A 130 8.10 29.09 -21.96
C GLN A 130 7.27 29.10 -23.25
N ASN A 131 7.55 30.08 -24.10
CA ASN A 131 6.95 30.19 -25.42
C ASN A 131 7.49 29.11 -26.37
N LYS A 132 6.55 28.32 -26.86
CA LYS A 132 6.45 27.60 -28.15
C LYS A 132 7.57 27.87 -29.17
N SER A 133 8.17 26.78 -29.65
CA SER A 133 8.48 26.61 -31.08
C SER A 133 7.59 25.49 -31.64
N LYS A 134 6.66 25.87 -32.53
CA LYS A 134 5.90 24.95 -33.40
C LYS A 134 6.70 24.63 -34.68
N VAL A 135 6.19 23.63 -35.41
CA VAL A 135 6.49 23.15 -36.79
C VAL A 135 7.23 21.80 -36.73
N SER A 136 6.75 20.66 -37.25
CA SER A 136 5.55 20.29 -38.01
C SER A 136 5.45 18.74 -38.14
N SER A 137 4.22 18.21 -38.14
CA SER A 137 3.72 17.01 -38.88
C SER A 137 4.58 15.75 -39.06
N SER A 138 4.14 14.61 -38.50
CA SER A 138 3.55 13.46 -39.24
C SER A 138 3.36 12.21 -38.35
N LYS A 139 2.15 11.63 -38.37
CA LYS A 139 1.84 10.20 -38.06
C LYS A 139 2.22 9.37 -39.31
N PRO A 140 2.37 8.01 -39.31
CA PRO A 140 1.55 7.06 -38.54
C PRO A 140 2.22 5.74 -38.08
N ALA A 141 1.62 5.03 -37.11
CA ALA A 141 1.65 3.57 -37.02
C ALA A 141 0.76 3.15 -35.84
N ASN A 142 -0.53 2.91 -36.10
CA ASN A 142 -1.40 2.32 -35.07
C ASN A 142 -2.36 1.27 -35.61
N ASP A 143 -2.21 0.84 -36.86
CA ASP A 143 -3.03 -0.25 -37.43
C ASP A 143 -2.32 -1.60 -37.29
N ASP A 144 -0.99 -1.66 -37.46
CA ASP A 144 -0.21 -2.89 -37.31
C ASP A 144 -0.16 -3.37 -35.85
N LEU A 145 -0.08 -2.43 -34.90
CA LEU A 145 -0.09 -2.76 -33.48
C LEU A 145 -1.48 -3.26 -33.04
N LYS A 146 -2.56 -2.70 -33.60
CA LYS A 146 -3.92 -3.18 -33.35
C LYS A 146 -4.18 -4.55 -33.98
N LYS A 147 -3.66 -4.79 -35.20
CA LYS A 147 -3.71 -6.11 -35.85
C LYS A 147 -2.96 -7.16 -35.04
N LEU A 148 -1.75 -6.86 -34.58
CA LEU A 148 -0.93 -7.79 -33.78
C LEU A 148 -1.60 -8.16 -32.46
N ILE A 149 -2.23 -7.20 -31.78
CA ILE A 149 -2.96 -7.45 -30.53
C ILE A 149 -4.21 -8.30 -30.78
N GLN A 150 -4.92 -8.09 -31.90
CA GLN A 150 -6.11 -8.88 -32.23
C GLN A 150 -5.77 -10.30 -32.72
N GLU A 151 -4.66 -10.47 -33.43
CA GLU A 151 -4.16 -11.76 -33.89
C GLU A 151 -3.68 -12.63 -32.73
N ARG A 152 -2.95 -12.04 -31.75
CA ARG A 152 -2.60 -12.70 -30.49
C ARG A 152 -3.83 -13.15 -29.68
N ARG A 153 -4.90 -12.35 -29.66
CA ARG A 153 -6.16 -12.71 -28.98
C ARG A 153 -6.91 -13.85 -29.68
N LYS A 154 -6.90 -13.90 -31.02
CA LYS A 154 -7.49 -15.01 -31.80
C LYS A 154 -6.67 -16.30 -31.69
N ALA A 155 -5.34 -16.23 -31.71
CA ALA A 155 -4.48 -17.40 -31.57
C ALA A 155 -4.63 -18.07 -30.18
N ALA A 156 -4.77 -17.28 -29.11
CA ALA A 156 -5.00 -17.79 -27.76
C ALA A 156 -6.39 -18.45 -27.59
N ALA A 157 -7.41 -18.00 -28.33
CA ALA A 157 -8.73 -18.64 -28.33
C ALA A 157 -8.75 -19.97 -29.11
N ASN A 158 -7.93 -20.10 -30.16
CA ASN A 158 -7.84 -21.35 -30.94
C ASN A 158 -6.98 -22.43 -30.28
N ALA A 159 -6.00 -22.04 -29.45
CA ALA A 159 -5.14 -22.98 -28.71
C ALA A 159 -5.84 -23.66 -27.52
N ALA A 160 -7.04 -23.20 -27.14
CA ALA A 160 -7.83 -23.79 -26.06
C ALA A 160 -8.75 -24.94 -26.53
N ASN A 161 -8.76 -25.31 -27.81
CA ASN A 161 -9.69 -26.31 -28.37
C ASN A 161 -9.02 -27.43 -29.20
N GLN A 162 -7.83 -27.86 -28.81
CA GLN A 162 -7.22 -29.12 -29.27
C GLN A 162 -6.51 -29.79 -28.08
N ASN A 163 -7.29 -30.49 -27.26
CA ASN A 163 -6.82 -31.57 -26.41
C ASN A 163 -7.97 -32.59 -26.30
N ASP A 164 -8.38 -33.14 -27.42
CA ASP A 164 -9.08 -34.41 -27.47
C ASP A 164 -8.32 -35.29 -28.47
N ASP A 165 -8.23 -36.58 -28.16
CA ASP A 165 -7.56 -37.67 -28.87
C ASP A 165 -6.05 -37.87 -28.60
N VAL A 166 -5.75 -38.42 -27.42
CA VAL A 166 -4.75 -39.49 -27.31
C VAL A 166 -5.47 -40.77 -26.92
N GLU A 167 -5.67 -41.64 -27.91
CA GLU A 167 -6.15 -43.02 -27.73
C GLU A 167 -5.31 -43.77 -26.69
N ILE A 168 -5.99 -44.33 -25.69
CA ILE A 168 -5.42 -45.28 -24.73
C ILE A 168 -5.38 -46.64 -25.42
N PHE A 169 -4.22 -47.03 -25.96
CA PHE A 169 -3.96 -48.39 -26.41
C PHE A 169 -3.58 -49.28 -25.22
N VAL A 170 -4.53 -50.07 -24.72
CA VAL A 170 -4.29 -51.17 -23.77
C VAL A 170 -3.84 -52.40 -24.56
N GLY A 171 -2.57 -52.77 -24.45
CA GLY A 171 -2.06 -54.07 -24.88
C GLY A 171 -2.23 -55.13 -23.77
N PRO A 172 -2.57 -56.39 -24.08
CA PRO A 172 -2.99 -57.36 -23.08
C PRO A 172 -1.83 -58.16 -22.45
N LYS A 173 -1.99 -58.36 -21.13
CA LYS A 173 -1.51 -59.43 -20.23
C LYS A 173 -0.02 -59.75 -20.11
#